data_AF-A0A9D6YLN6-F1
#
_entry.id   AF-A0A9D6YLN6-F1
#
_cell.length_a   1.000
_cell.length_b   1.000
_cell.length_c   1.000
_cell.angle_alpha   90.00
_cell.angle_beta   90.00
_cell.angle_gamma   90.00
#
_symmetry.space_group_name_H-M   'P 1'
#
loop_
_entity.id
_entity.type
_entity.pdbx_description
1 polymer ?
#
loop_
_entity_poly.entity_id
_entity_poly.type
_entity_poly.pdbx_seq_one_letter_code
_entity_poly.pdbx_strand_id
1 'polypeptide(L)'
;MLRAVRLKFLFLFILTVVAILFVLPSFPVGLPDWWQKHVSRGLNLGLDLKGGMHLVLEVDMDSAISNALNRTVPELKDMVEKKGLAAKVGDVSKETLPLTLLNADEQSPLQNLLKEEFPHLEVQGPRRQDGALLYTLSLKPDELKRLREQTLNQSLEVLRNRIDQFGVTEPVIVRQGATQIVVQLPGIQDPQRALDLIGKTAQLEFKLVDDQTSLNLTELIEQATKQGKLKPGYTREELNQALADKIPPDDEIYIEKSIDRESGRLTSKPLLLKKKILLTGDAIKSAAVRIGDSNLPYVSVDFNRRGAAEFARITGENVKRRMAIILDGVVRSAPVIQERIGGGKAQITGSYTPEEAHDLAIVLRAGALPATVKIVQNITVGPTLGAVSIHKGWVSGLLGTLLVVVFMLFYYRFSGVVANYALILNVIMLLGALSLLNATLTLP
;
A
#
# COMPACT_ATOMS: atom_id res chain seq x y z
N MET A 1 -30.77 -48.32 -31.86
CA MET A 1 -31.31 -47.75 -30.60
C MET A 1 -30.41 -48.03 -29.39
N LEU A 2 -30.07 -49.30 -29.08
CA LEU A 2 -29.25 -49.69 -27.91
C LEU A 2 -27.84 -49.06 -27.84
N ARG A 3 -27.13 -48.90 -28.96
CA ARG A 3 -25.80 -48.24 -28.98
C ARG A 3 -25.86 -46.75 -28.58
N ALA A 4 -26.88 -46.03 -29.05
CA ALA A 4 -27.08 -44.62 -28.71
C ALA A 4 -27.44 -44.44 -27.22
N VAL A 5 -28.21 -45.36 -26.65
CA VAL A 5 -28.52 -45.37 -25.20
C VAL A 5 -27.26 -45.64 -24.38
N ARG A 6 -26.46 -46.66 -24.74
CA ARG A 6 -25.19 -46.97 -24.06
C ARG A 6 -24.21 -45.79 -24.07
N LEU A 7 -24.12 -45.08 -25.20
CA LEU A 7 -23.25 -43.90 -25.31
C LEU A 7 -23.70 -42.76 -24.39
N LYS A 8 -25.01 -42.52 -24.27
CA LYS A 8 -25.56 -41.52 -23.34
C LYS A 8 -25.28 -41.87 -21.88
N PHE A 9 -25.43 -43.13 -21.49
CA PHE A 9 -25.08 -43.57 -20.14
C PHE A 9 -23.58 -43.48 -19.86
N LEU A 10 -22.74 -43.83 -20.83
CA LEU A 10 -21.29 -43.66 -20.70
C LEU A 10 -20.90 -42.19 -20.52
N PHE A 11 -21.50 -41.29 -21.31
CA PHE A 11 -21.28 -39.86 -21.19
C PHE A 11 -21.72 -39.32 -19.82
N LEU A 12 -22.92 -39.69 -19.36
CA LEU A 12 -23.43 -39.31 -18.04
C LEU A 12 -22.50 -39.82 -16.92
N PHE A 13 -22.02 -41.06 -17.03
CA PHE A 13 -21.10 -41.65 -16.06
C PHE A 13 -19.78 -40.88 -16.01
N ILE A 14 -19.17 -40.59 -17.17
CA ILE A 14 -17.94 -39.79 -17.25
C ILE A 14 -18.16 -38.40 -16.64
N LEU A 15 -19.26 -37.74 -17.00
CA LEU A 15 -19.61 -36.42 -16.47
C LEU A 15 -19.76 -36.44 -14.94
N THR A 16 -20.39 -37.48 -14.41
CA THR A 16 -20.58 -37.66 -12.96
C THR A 16 -19.23 -37.89 -12.27
N VAL A 17 -18.38 -38.75 -12.82
CA VAL A 17 -17.04 -38.99 -12.28
C VAL A 17 -16.22 -37.69 -12.26
N VAL A 18 -16.22 -36.93 -13.35
CA VAL A 18 -15.54 -35.63 -13.41
C VAL A 18 -16.09 -34.68 -12.36
N ALA A 19 -17.42 -34.55 -12.23
CA ALA A 19 -18.04 -33.71 -11.22
C ALA A 19 -17.64 -34.11 -9.78
N ILE A 20 -17.61 -35.42 -9.49
CA ILE A 20 -17.16 -35.95 -8.20
C ILE A 20 -15.69 -35.58 -7.94
N LEU A 21 -14.80 -35.75 -8.92
CA LEU A 21 -13.37 -35.43 -8.78
C LEU A 21 -13.13 -33.95 -8.43
N PHE A 22 -13.93 -33.05 -9.01
CA PHE A 22 -13.86 -31.61 -8.76
C PHE A 22 -14.45 -31.21 -7.40
N VAL A 23 -15.53 -31.87 -6.96
CA VAL A 23 -16.22 -31.54 -5.69
C VAL A 23 -15.55 -32.13 -4.47
N LEU A 24 -14.92 -33.31 -4.60
CA LEU A 24 -14.36 -34.08 -3.48
C LEU A 24 -13.52 -33.25 -2.49
N PRO A 25 -12.66 -32.31 -2.93
CA PRO A 25 -11.84 -31.47 -2.03
C PRO A 25 -12.64 -30.55 -1.12
N SER A 26 -13.92 -30.31 -1.41
CA SER A 26 -14.81 -29.49 -0.57
C SER A 26 -15.28 -30.22 0.68
N PHE A 27 -15.05 -31.53 0.74
CA PHE A 27 -15.42 -32.39 1.85
C PHE A 27 -14.19 -32.74 2.69
N PRO A 28 -14.34 -33.01 4.00
CA PRO A 28 -13.23 -33.39 4.89
C PRO A 28 -12.78 -34.84 4.63
N VAL A 29 -12.43 -35.15 3.38
CA VAL A 29 -11.87 -36.42 2.94
C VAL A 29 -10.37 -36.20 2.84
N GLY A 30 -9.57 -37.03 3.51
CA GLY A 30 -8.11 -36.91 3.51
C GLY A 30 -7.50 -37.15 2.13
N LEU A 31 -7.49 -36.11 1.29
CA LEU A 31 -6.97 -36.16 -0.07
C LEU A 31 -5.46 -35.92 -0.11
N PRO A 32 -4.74 -36.55 -1.05
CA PRO A 32 -3.33 -36.24 -1.27
C PRO A 32 -3.10 -34.77 -1.69
N ASP A 33 -1.98 -34.17 -1.26
CA ASP A 33 -1.64 -32.78 -1.55
C ASP A 33 -1.60 -32.43 -3.05
N TRP A 34 -1.27 -33.41 -3.90
CA TRP A 34 -1.23 -33.20 -5.35
C TRP A 34 -2.61 -32.92 -5.97
N TRP A 35 -3.69 -33.30 -5.29
CA TRP A 35 -5.07 -33.15 -5.76
C TRP A 35 -5.49 -31.68 -5.83
N GLN A 36 -5.19 -30.92 -4.76
CA GLN A 36 -5.50 -29.48 -4.71
C GLN A 36 -4.70 -28.67 -5.73
N LYS A 37 -3.53 -29.18 -6.12
CA LYS A 37 -2.64 -28.52 -7.08
C LYS A 37 -2.99 -28.79 -8.54
N HIS A 38 -3.46 -29.99 -8.88
CA HIS A 38 -3.66 -30.41 -10.28
C HIS A 38 -5.10 -30.74 -10.68
N VAL A 39 -5.99 -30.97 -9.72
CA VAL A 39 -7.38 -31.39 -10.00
C VAL A 39 -8.36 -30.26 -9.67
N SER A 40 -8.52 -29.92 -8.39
CA SER A 40 -9.44 -28.89 -7.94
C SER A 40 -9.14 -28.47 -6.50
N ARG A 41 -9.39 -27.21 -6.18
CA ARG A 41 -9.38 -26.67 -4.80
C ARG A 41 -10.71 -26.85 -4.08
N GLY A 42 -11.71 -27.43 -4.73
CA GLY A 42 -13.07 -27.56 -4.22
C GLY A 42 -13.92 -26.33 -4.52
N LEU A 43 -14.92 -26.07 -3.67
CA LEU A 43 -15.80 -24.92 -3.78
C LEU A 43 -15.17 -23.66 -3.17
N ASN A 44 -15.21 -22.56 -3.91
CA ASN A 44 -14.84 -21.27 -3.37
C ASN A 44 -16.00 -20.74 -2.52
N LEU A 45 -15.72 -20.37 -1.28
CA LEU A 45 -16.70 -19.77 -0.39
C LEU A 45 -16.49 -18.25 -0.37
N GLY A 46 -17.59 -17.51 -0.31
CA GLY A 46 -17.60 -16.06 -0.20
C GLY A 46 -17.20 -15.56 1.17
N LEU A 47 -17.07 -14.25 1.28
CA LEU A 47 -16.64 -13.55 2.49
C LEU A 47 -17.55 -13.82 3.70
N ASP A 48 -18.83 -13.95 3.41
CA ASP A 48 -19.91 -14.26 4.35
C ASP A 48 -19.80 -15.67 4.94
N LEU A 49 -19.27 -16.63 4.17
CA LEU A 49 -19.09 -18.02 4.58
C LEU A 49 -17.70 -18.30 5.15
N LYS A 50 -16.62 -17.80 4.51
CA LYS A 50 -15.23 -17.96 4.98
C LYS A 50 -14.86 -17.00 6.12
N GLY A 51 -15.63 -15.93 6.30
CA GLY A 51 -15.17 -14.74 7.00
C GLY A 51 -14.14 -13.98 6.16
N GLY A 52 -13.89 -12.74 6.55
CA GLY A 52 -12.79 -11.92 6.05
C GLY A 52 -13.15 -10.44 6.00
N MET A 53 -12.46 -9.66 5.17
CA MET A 53 -12.74 -8.22 5.02
C MET A 53 -13.05 -7.79 3.58
N HIS A 54 -13.94 -6.81 3.44
CA HIS A 54 -14.24 -6.05 2.24
C HIS A 54 -13.98 -4.57 2.51
N LEU A 55 -13.06 -3.99 1.75
CA LEU A 55 -12.65 -2.61 1.84
C LEU A 55 -12.94 -1.88 0.54
N VAL A 56 -13.42 -0.64 0.66
CA VAL A 56 -13.40 0.34 -0.42
C VAL A 56 -12.42 1.43 -0.03
N LEU A 57 -11.33 1.52 -0.78
CA LEU A 57 -10.25 2.47 -0.57
C LEU A 57 -10.35 3.57 -1.62
N GLU A 58 -10.23 4.83 -1.20
CA GLU A 58 -10.14 5.98 -2.09
C GLU A 58 -8.71 6.52 -2.10
N VAL A 59 -8.14 6.61 -3.30
CA VAL A 59 -6.81 7.18 -3.51
C VAL A 59 -6.91 8.71 -3.50
N ASP A 60 -6.14 9.35 -2.63
CA ASP A 60 -6.09 10.81 -2.47
C ASP A 60 -5.34 11.45 -3.65
N MET A 61 -6.10 11.86 -4.67
CA MET A 61 -5.53 12.44 -5.90
C MET A 61 -4.87 13.79 -5.66
N ASP A 62 -5.33 14.56 -4.67
CA ASP A 62 -4.75 15.85 -4.31
C ASP A 62 -3.32 15.65 -3.78
N SER A 63 -3.12 14.59 -3.00
CA SER A 63 -1.80 14.18 -2.50
C SER A 63 -0.88 13.73 -3.64
N ALA A 64 -1.39 13.00 -4.64
CA ALA A 64 -0.60 12.63 -5.83
C ALA A 64 -0.15 13.86 -6.63
N ILE A 65 -1.04 14.82 -6.85
CA ILE A 65 -0.74 16.06 -7.57
C ILE A 65 0.28 16.89 -6.79
N SER A 66 0.07 17.05 -5.48
CA SER A 66 0.99 17.75 -4.59
C SER A 66 2.38 17.11 -4.64
N ASN A 67 2.46 15.78 -4.59
CA ASN A 67 3.72 15.03 -4.69
C ASN A 67 4.40 15.22 -6.05
N ALA A 68 3.65 15.25 -7.14
CA ALA A 68 4.19 15.51 -8.47
C ALA A 68 4.79 16.92 -8.56
N LEU A 69 4.09 17.95 -8.08
CA LEU A 69 4.59 19.32 -8.08
C LEU A 69 5.79 19.48 -7.14
N ASN A 70 5.77 18.86 -5.96
CA ASN A 70 6.90 18.88 -5.02
C ASN A 70 8.18 18.29 -5.61
N ARG A 71 8.07 17.31 -6.52
CA ARG A 71 9.22 16.76 -7.26
C ARG A 71 9.76 17.75 -8.29
N THR A 72 8.91 18.60 -8.86
CA THR A 72 9.30 19.65 -9.81
C THR A 72 9.95 20.85 -9.13
N VAL A 73 9.64 21.14 -7.86
CA VAL A 73 10.15 22.33 -7.14
C VAL A 73 11.69 22.43 -7.13
N PRO A 74 12.47 21.38 -6.76
CA PRO A 74 13.93 21.46 -6.77
C PRO A 74 14.50 21.73 -8.16
N GLU A 75 13.98 21.04 -9.18
CA GLU A 75 14.42 21.22 -10.57
C GLU A 75 14.10 22.63 -11.07
N LEU A 76 12.92 23.15 -10.74
CA LEU A 76 12.52 24.51 -11.10
C LEU A 76 13.41 25.56 -10.41
N LYS A 77 13.73 25.38 -9.12
CA LYS A 77 14.66 26.27 -8.38
C LYS A 77 16.04 26.27 -9.02
N ASP A 78 16.61 25.09 -9.28
CA ASP A 78 17.91 24.93 -9.92
C ASP A 78 17.96 25.62 -11.30
N MET A 79 16.90 25.50 -12.11
CA MET A 79 16.85 26.10 -13.44
C MET A 79 16.67 27.62 -13.41
N VAL A 80 15.85 28.13 -12.49
CA VAL A 80 15.69 29.57 -12.24
C VAL A 80 17.03 30.20 -11.84
N GLU A 81 17.75 29.58 -10.91
CA GLU A 81 19.06 30.04 -10.45
C GLU A 81 20.11 30.00 -11.56
N LYS A 82 20.17 28.90 -12.34
CA LYS A 82 21.11 28.76 -13.47
C LYS A 82 20.90 29.80 -14.58
N LYS A 83 19.65 30.23 -14.80
CA LYS A 83 19.32 31.26 -15.79
C LYS A 83 19.50 32.68 -15.23
N GLY A 84 19.86 32.82 -13.96
CA GLY A 84 20.06 34.12 -13.30
C GLY A 84 18.77 34.90 -13.10
N LEU A 85 17.62 34.21 -13.04
CA LEU A 85 16.32 34.86 -12.87
C LEU A 85 16.07 35.17 -11.39
N ALA A 86 15.64 36.40 -11.10
CA ALA A 86 15.26 36.81 -9.75
C ALA A 86 13.84 36.32 -9.42
N ALA A 87 13.65 35.00 -9.36
CA ALA A 87 12.37 34.37 -9.03
C ALA A 87 12.43 33.52 -7.76
N LYS A 88 11.38 33.60 -6.95
CA LYS A 88 11.17 32.80 -5.75
C LYS A 88 10.07 31.77 -6.01
N VAL A 89 10.44 30.49 -5.90
CA VAL A 89 9.48 29.37 -5.95
C VAL A 89 8.92 29.18 -4.54
N GLY A 90 7.60 29.30 -4.39
CA GLY A 90 6.92 29.05 -3.11
C GLY A 90 6.68 27.56 -2.86
N ASP A 91 5.95 27.28 -1.77
CA ASP A 91 5.58 25.90 -1.42
C ASP A 91 4.30 25.48 -2.17
N VAL A 92 4.20 24.19 -2.49
CA VAL A 92 3.03 23.64 -3.17
C VAL A 92 1.80 23.74 -2.26
N SER A 93 0.71 24.27 -2.81
CA SER A 93 -0.59 24.34 -2.14
C SER A 93 -1.64 23.62 -2.98
N LYS A 94 -2.06 22.44 -2.51
CA LYS A 94 -2.98 21.53 -3.20
C LYS A 94 -2.50 21.21 -4.63
N GLU A 95 -3.17 21.78 -5.63
CA GLU A 95 -2.88 21.54 -7.06
C GLU A 95 -2.05 22.65 -7.71
N THR A 96 -1.55 23.61 -6.91
CA THR A 96 -0.89 24.81 -7.43
C THR A 96 0.48 25.03 -6.82
N LEU A 97 1.39 25.55 -7.64
CA LEU A 97 2.73 25.96 -7.25
C LEU A 97 2.89 27.46 -7.54
N PRO A 98 2.92 28.31 -6.51
CA PRO A 98 3.14 29.74 -6.68
C PRO A 98 4.60 30.04 -7.03
N LEU A 99 4.79 30.93 -8.00
CA LEU A 99 6.10 31.44 -8.41
C LEU A 99 6.07 32.96 -8.46
N THR A 100 6.96 33.59 -7.70
CA THR A 100 7.06 35.06 -7.62
C THR A 100 8.28 35.52 -8.39
N LEU A 101 8.07 36.30 -9.45
CA LEU A 101 9.14 36.96 -10.19
C LEU A 101 9.32 38.38 -9.64
N LEU A 102 10.53 38.69 -9.15
CA LEU A 102 10.85 39.98 -8.53
C LEU A 102 11.12 41.07 -9.56
N ASN A 103 11.65 40.69 -10.74
CA ASN A 103 11.99 41.61 -11.82
C ASN A 103 11.03 41.45 -13.01
N ALA A 104 10.27 42.49 -13.35
CA ALA A 104 9.29 42.43 -14.43
C ALA A 104 9.92 42.27 -15.83
N ASP A 105 11.15 42.75 -16.02
CA ASP A 105 11.85 42.68 -17.32
C ASP A 105 12.25 41.24 -17.70
N GLU A 106 12.29 40.34 -16.71
CA GLU A 106 12.62 38.93 -16.86
C GLU A 106 11.41 38.04 -17.20
N GLN A 107 10.26 38.64 -17.47
CA GLN A 107 9.03 37.93 -17.81
C GLN A 107 9.19 37.04 -19.04
N SER A 108 9.74 37.54 -20.14
CA SER A 108 9.92 36.75 -21.38
C SER A 108 10.90 35.58 -21.20
N PRO A 109 12.09 35.79 -20.58
CA PRO A 109 12.99 34.69 -20.21
C PRO A 109 12.33 33.59 -19.36
N LEU A 110 11.55 33.97 -18.34
CA LEU A 110 10.84 33.01 -17.48
C LEU A 110 9.79 32.21 -18.26
N GLN A 111 8.99 32.87 -19.10
CA GLN A 111 7.97 32.20 -19.91
C GLN A 111 8.59 31.20 -20.90
N ASN A 112 9.72 31.56 -21.52
CA ASN A 112 10.44 30.65 -22.40
C ASN A 112 10.99 29.45 -21.63
N LEU A 113 11.61 29.69 -20.46
CA LEU A 113 12.10 28.60 -19.59
C LEU A 113 10.99 27.63 -19.22
N LEU A 114 9.84 28.14 -18.74
CA LEU A 114 8.70 27.29 -18.36
C LEU A 114 8.13 26.51 -19.55
N LYS A 115 8.11 27.11 -20.74
CA LYS A 115 7.60 26.46 -21.95
C LYS A 115 8.53 25.37 -22.49
N GLU A 116 9.84 25.59 -22.43
CA GLU A 116 10.87 24.69 -22.95
C GLU A 116 11.15 23.53 -21.99
N GLU A 117 11.41 23.83 -20.72
CA GLU A 117 11.84 22.83 -19.72
C GLU A 117 10.65 22.19 -18.99
N PHE A 118 9.51 22.89 -18.87
CA PHE A 118 8.33 22.41 -18.13
C PHE A 118 7.04 22.39 -18.98
N PRO A 119 7.02 21.74 -20.16
CA PRO A 119 5.88 21.74 -21.08
C PRO A 119 4.62 21.07 -20.53
N HIS A 120 4.73 20.32 -19.43
CA HIS A 120 3.64 19.66 -18.72
C HIS A 120 2.89 20.58 -17.75
N LEU A 121 3.45 21.76 -17.44
CA LEU A 121 2.82 22.76 -16.59
C LEU A 121 1.98 23.74 -17.41
N GLU A 122 0.87 24.14 -16.83
CA GLU A 122 0.04 25.27 -17.21
C GLU A 122 0.41 26.47 -16.32
N VAL A 123 0.68 27.60 -16.95
CA VAL A 123 1.12 28.84 -16.29
C VAL A 123 -0.02 29.85 -16.31
N GLN A 124 -0.53 30.20 -15.13
CA GLN A 124 -1.55 31.24 -14.97
C GLN A 124 -0.95 32.53 -14.41
N GLY A 125 -1.42 33.69 -14.89
CA GLY A 125 -0.91 35.02 -14.52
C GLY A 125 -0.18 35.74 -15.66
N PRO A 126 0.64 36.76 -15.38
CA PRO A 126 1.01 37.24 -14.04
C PRO A 126 -0.09 38.07 -13.37
N ARG A 127 -0.22 37.95 -12.05
CA ARG A 127 -0.92 38.93 -11.21
C ARG A 127 0.12 39.84 -10.55
N ARG A 128 -0.06 41.16 -10.61
CA ARG A 128 0.83 42.10 -9.89
C ARG A 128 0.41 42.15 -8.42
N GLN A 129 1.38 41.96 -7.52
CA GLN A 129 1.23 42.15 -6.09
C GLN A 129 2.53 42.73 -5.52
N ASP A 130 2.45 43.88 -4.84
CA ASP A 130 3.58 44.55 -4.18
C ASP A 130 4.82 44.76 -5.07
N GLY A 131 4.61 45.08 -6.36
CA GLY A 131 5.69 45.30 -7.34
C GLY A 131 6.27 44.03 -7.95
N ALA A 132 5.93 42.84 -7.44
CA ALA A 132 6.31 41.55 -8.00
C ALA A 132 5.23 40.98 -8.94
N LEU A 133 5.66 40.09 -9.85
CA LEU A 133 4.77 39.33 -10.73
C LEU A 133 4.56 37.93 -10.18
N LEU A 134 3.32 37.61 -9.79
CA LEU A 134 2.93 36.30 -9.29
C LEU A 134 2.37 35.43 -10.42
N TYR A 135 2.96 34.26 -10.56
CA TYR A 135 2.51 33.18 -11.42
C TYR A 135 1.96 32.03 -10.58
N THR A 136 0.96 31.36 -11.10
CA THR A 136 0.42 30.12 -10.52
C THR A 136 0.62 29.01 -11.52
N LEU A 137 1.49 28.06 -11.18
CA LEU A 137 1.77 26.89 -11.99
C LEU A 137 0.84 25.75 -11.55
N SER A 138 0.32 24.99 -12.51
CA SER A 138 -0.51 23.80 -12.27
C SER A 138 -0.22 22.76 -13.35
N LEU A 139 -0.60 21.51 -13.16
CA LEU A 139 -0.47 20.51 -14.22
C LEU A 139 -1.54 20.73 -15.29
N LYS A 140 -1.18 20.58 -16.57
CA LYS A 140 -2.16 20.65 -17.67
C LYS A 140 -3.27 19.60 -17.50
N PRO A 141 -4.50 19.83 -18.00
CA PRO A 141 -5.61 18.89 -17.87
C PRO A 141 -5.31 17.47 -18.38
N ASP A 142 -4.61 17.34 -19.50
CA ASP A 142 -4.20 16.04 -20.05
C ASP A 142 -3.19 15.32 -19.14
N GLU A 143 -2.26 16.07 -18.56
CA GLU A 143 -1.27 15.53 -17.63
C GLU A 143 -1.91 15.13 -16.30
N LEU A 144 -2.87 15.92 -15.79
CA LEU A 144 -3.67 15.56 -14.63
C LEU A 144 -4.42 14.25 -14.84
N LYS A 145 -5.04 14.04 -16.01
CA LYS A 145 -5.73 12.79 -16.31
C LYS A 145 -4.77 11.60 -16.31
N ARG A 146 -3.62 11.74 -16.97
CA ARG A 146 -2.57 10.70 -17.01
C ARG A 146 -2.05 10.38 -15.60
N LEU A 147 -1.76 11.41 -14.82
CA LEU A 147 -1.28 11.25 -13.45
C LEU A 147 -2.30 10.51 -12.58
N ARG A 148 -3.59 10.82 -12.69
CA ARG A 148 -4.65 10.13 -11.94
C ARG A 148 -4.75 8.65 -12.32
N GLU A 149 -4.75 8.34 -13.62
CA GLU A 149 -4.77 6.95 -14.10
C GLU A 149 -3.52 6.17 -13.67
N GLN A 150 -2.34 6.76 -13.81
CA GLN A 150 -1.08 6.15 -13.41
C GLN A 150 -1.03 5.92 -11.90
N THR A 151 -1.40 6.93 -11.10
CA THR A 151 -1.44 6.84 -9.64
C THR A 151 -2.35 5.71 -9.20
N LEU A 152 -3.54 5.60 -9.76
CA LEU A 152 -4.49 4.54 -9.41
C LEU A 152 -3.95 3.14 -9.75
N ASN A 153 -3.38 2.98 -10.95
CA ASN A 153 -2.80 1.71 -11.39
C ASN A 153 -1.59 1.31 -10.52
N GLN A 154 -0.73 2.28 -10.19
CA GLN A 154 0.42 2.05 -9.33
C GLN A 154 0.01 1.71 -7.90
N SER A 155 -1.00 2.41 -7.34
CA SER A 155 -1.56 2.06 -6.04
C SER A 155 -2.13 0.64 -6.03
N LEU A 156 -2.87 0.24 -7.09
CA LEU A 156 -3.40 -1.12 -7.21
C LEU A 156 -2.28 -2.16 -7.17
N GLU A 157 -1.20 -1.93 -7.91
CA GLU A 157 -0.07 -2.85 -7.97
C GLU A 157 0.69 -2.93 -6.62
N VAL A 158 0.89 -1.80 -5.93
CA VAL A 158 1.49 -1.78 -4.60
C VAL A 158 0.61 -2.54 -3.60
N LEU A 159 -0.71 -2.32 -3.61
CA LEU A 159 -1.64 -3.01 -2.72
C LEU A 159 -1.67 -4.51 -2.98
N ARG A 160 -1.69 -4.93 -4.25
CA ARG A 160 -1.57 -6.34 -4.65
C ARG A 160 -0.32 -6.97 -4.07
N ASN A 161 0.85 -6.36 -4.31
CA ASN A 161 2.11 -6.88 -3.80
C ASN A 161 2.16 -6.98 -2.27
N ARG A 162 1.55 -6.03 -1.54
CA ARG A 162 1.48 -6.09 -0.07
C ARG A 162 0.59 -7.21 0.42
N ILE A 163 -0.59 -7.36 -0.19
CA ILE A 163 -1.57 -8.37 0.19
C ILE A 163 -1.06 -9.78 -0.12
N ASP A 164 -0.41 -9.96 -1.28
CA ASP A 164 0.22 -11.22 -1.66
C ASP A 164 1.32 -11.61 -0.66
N GLN A 165 2.14 -10.65 -0.22
CA GLN A 165 3.21 -10.88 0.76
C GLN A 165 2.70 -11.05 2.19
N PHE A 166 1.52 -10.51 2.52
CA PHE A 166 0.85 -10.77 3.78
C PHE A 166 0.36 -12.22 3.90
N GLY A 167 0.25 -12.93 2.77
CA GLY A 167 -0.14 -14.34 2.73
C GLY A 167 -1.64 -14.55 2.63
N VAL A 168 -2.40 -13.56 2.16
CA VAL A 168 -3.84 -13.75 1.89
C VAL A 168 -4.00 -14.66 0.68
N THR A 169 -4.81 -15.70 0.83
CA THR A 169 -5.11 -16.61 -0.27
C THR A 169 -6.29 -16.08 -1.08
N GLU A 170 -6.10 -15.89 -2.39
CA GLU A 170 -7.13 -15.46 -3.34
C GLU A 170 -7.75 -14.06 -3.05
N PRO A 171 -6.93 -13.01 -2.89
CA PRO A 171 -7.44 -11.65 -2.72
C PRO A 171 -8.09 -11.14 -4.02
N VAL A 172 -9.21 -10.43 -3.89
CA VAL A 172 -9.84 -9.72 -5.03
C VAL A 172 -9.53 -8.24 -4.90
N ILE A 173 -8.72 -7.72 -5.82
CA ILE A 173 -8.32 -6.31 -5.83
C ILE A 173 -8.69 -5.74 -7.19
N VAL A 174 -9.69 -4.87 -7.21
CA VAL A 174 -10.24 -4.32 -8.45
C VAL A 174 -10.41 -2.82 -8.35
N ARG A 175 -10.24 -2.14 -9.47
CA ARG A 175 -10.57 -0.73 -9.61
C ARG A 175 -12.09 -0.54 -9.58
N GLN A 176 -12.56 0.43 -8.81
CA GLN A 176 -13.95 0.89 -8.81
C GLN A 176 -13.97 2.39 -9.17
N GLY A 177 -14.58 2.73 -10.31
CA GLY A 177 -14.66 4.13 -10.75
C GLY A 177 -13.31 4.79 -11.06
N ALA A 178 -13.19 6.09 -10.79
CA ALA A 178 -12.02 6.91 -11.14
C ALA A 178 -10.94 6.99 -10.06
N THR A 179 -11.29 6.79 -8.78
CA THR A 179 -10.40 7.02 -7.64
C THR A 179 -10.41 5.88 -6.61
N GLN A 180 -11.30 4.89 -6.76
CA GLN A 180 -11.49 3.86 -5.74
C GLN A 180 -10.92 2.50 -6.15
N ILE A 181 -10.52 1.75 -5.13
CA ILE A 181 -10.03 0.38 -5.22
C ILE A 181 -10.82 -0.46 -4.20
N VAL A 182 -11.46 -1.52 -4.70
CA VAL A 182 -12.13 -2.52 -3.86
C VAL A 182 -11.14 -3.63 -3.56
N VAL A 183 -11.01 -3.96 -2.28
CA VAL A 183 -10.15 -5.03 -1.79
C VAL A 183 -11.01 -6.01 -0.99
N GLN A 184 -10.96 -7.29 -1.35
CA GLN A 184 -11.59 -8.36 -0.58
C GLN A 184 -10.51 -9.36 -0.17
N LEU A 185 -10.40 -9.61 1.14
CA LEU A 185 -9.46 -10.56 1.72
C LEU A 185 -10.26 -11.67 2.45
N PRO A 186 -10.65 -12.75 1.74
CA PRO A 186 -11.31 -13.90 2.36
C PRO A 186 -10.38 -14.62 3.34
N GLY A 187 -10.91 -15.10 4.45
CA GLY A 187 -10.18 -15.91 5.42
C GLY A 187 -9.04 -15.18 6.15
N ILE A 188 -9.04 -13.85 6.15
CA ILE A 188 -8.04 -13.05 6.87
C ILE A 188 -8.18 -13.27 8.38
N GLN A 189 -7.07 -13.62 9.06
CA GLN A 189 -7.07 -13.90 10.50
C GLN A 189 -7.01 -12.63 11.34
N ASP A 190 -6.20 -11.66 10.92
CA ASP A 190 -6.02 -10.38 11.59
C ASP A 190 -6.38 -9.22 10.62
N PRO A 191 -7.66 -8.79 10.63
CA PRO A 191 -8.12 -7.69 9.79
C PRO A 191 -7.44 -6.36 10.12
N GLN A 192 -7.07 -6.12 11.39
CA GLN A 192 -6.54 -4.84 11.81
C GLN A 192 -5.09 -4.67 11.32
N ARG A 193 -4.27 -5.71 11.46
CA ARG A 193 -2.91 -5.70 10.92
C ARG A 193 -2.90 -5.59 9.39
N ALA A 194 -3.84 -6.25 8.71
CA ALA A 194 -4.00 -6.09 7.26
C ALA A 194 -4.37 -4.64 6.88
N LEU A 195 -5.26 -4.01 7.66
CA LEU A 195 -5.64 -2.60 7.46
C LEU A 195 -4.43 -1.67 7.61
N ASP A 196 -3.63 -1.87 8.66
CA ASP A 196 -2.43 -1.07 8.92
C ASP A 196 -1.39 -1.24 7.81
N LEU A 197 -1.26 -2.44 7.24
CA LEU A 197 -0.36 -2.71 6.12
C LEU A 197 -0.81 -2.03 4.81
N ILE A 198 -2.12 -2.07 4.55
CA ILE A 198 -2.74 -1.50 3.34
C ILE A 198 -2.75 0.03 3.41
N GLY A 199 -3.01 0.61 4.57
CA GLY A 199 -3.13 2.06 4.77
C GLY A 199 -1.81 2.83 4.81
N LYS A 200 -0.68 2.17 5.11
CA LYS A 200 0.64 2.83 5.21
C LYS A 200 1.14 3.34 3.86
N THR A 201 1.69 4.55 3.78
CA THR A 201 2.27 5.03 2.52
C THR A 201 3.61 4.39 2.21
N ALA A 202 4.44 4.08 3.21
CA ALA A 202 5.77 3.50 3.03
C ALA A 202 6.80 4.43 2.38
N GLN A 203 6.65 5.74 2.54
CA GLN A 203 7.61 6.69 1.98
C GLN A 203 8.91 6.60 2.77
N LEU A 204 9.87 5.87 2.20
CA LEU A 204 11.22 5.74 2.73
C LEU A 204 12.12 6.82 2.13
N GLU A 205 12.76 7.59 3.00
CA GLU A 205 13.73 8.61 2.64
C GLU A 205 15.01 8.46 3.46
N PHE A 206 16.14 8.78 2.83
CA PHE A 206 17.44 8.90 3.50
C PHE A 206 17.89 10.36 3.43
N LYS A 207 18.10 10.97 4.60
CA LYS A 207 18.59 12.35 4.74
C LYS A 207 19.82 12.38 5.66
N LEU A 208 20.71 13.34 5.46
CA LEU A 208 21.82 13.55 6.39
C LEU A 208 21.33 14.34 7.61
N VAL A 209 21.80 13.94 8.78
CA VAL A 209 21.64 14.73 10.00
C VAL A 209 22.63 15.89 9.96
N ASP A 210 22.19 17.07 10.39
CA ASP A 210 23.06 18.20 10.69
C ASP A 210 23.42 18.18 12.18
N ASP A 211 24.54 17.53 12.50
CA ASP A 211 25.13 17.56 13.84
C ASP A 211 26.15 18.71 14.02
N GLN A 212 26.42 19.48 12.96
CA GLN A 212 27.41 20.59 12.99
C GLN A 212 26.81 21.86 13.59
N THR A 213 25.50 22.04 13.38
CA THR A 213 24.76 23.16 13.95
C THR A 213 24.43 22.84 15.40
N SER A 214 25.09 23.54 16.33
CA SER A 214 24.88 23.40 17.77
C SER A 214 23.56 24.05 18.23
N LEU A 215 22.43 23.49 17.79
CA LEU A 215 21.10 23.91 18.22
C LEU A 215 20.53 22.95 19.26
N ASN A 216 20.12 23.49 20.40
CA ASN A 216 19.32 22.74 21.37
C ASN A 216 17.85 22.75 20.92
N LEU A 217 17.51 21.88 19.98
CA LEU A 217 16.16 21.80 19.41
C LEU A 217 15.08 21.56 20.48
N THR A 218 15.38 20.74 21.49
CA THR A 218 14.46 20.47 22.59
C THR A 218 14.06 21.76 23.30
N GLU A 219 15.04 22.60 23.63
CA GLU A 219 14.79 23.87 24.30
C GLU A 219 14.06 24.87 23.40
N LEU A 220 14.41 24.94 22.11
CA LEU A 220 13.73 25.81 21.15
C LEU A 220 12.25 25.45 20.99
N ILE A 221 11.93 24.16 20.96
CA ILE A 221 10.56 23.65 20.91
C ILE A 221 9.80 24.00 22.19
N GLU A 222 10.43 23.79 23.36
CA GLU A 222 9.82 24.17 24.65
C GLU A 222 9.54 25.67 24.74
N GLN A 223 10.47 26.52 24.29
CA GLN A 223 10.29 27.97 24.27
C GLN A 223 9.15 28.38 23.32
N ALA A 224 9.10 27.81 22.11
CA ALA A 224 8.04 28.09 21.15
C ALA A 224 6.65 27.61 21.66
N THR A 225 6.62 26.50 22.40
CA THR A 225 5.39 26.00 23.05
C THR A 225 4.95 26.94 24.17
N LYS A 226 5.88 27.39 25.03
CA LYS A 226 5.60 28.36 26.12
C LYS A 226 5.17 29.73 25.60
N GLN A 227 5.69 30.16 24.45
CA GLN A 227 5.31 31.42 23.79
C GLN A 227 3.98 31.33 23.02
N GLY A 228 3.31 30.16 23.04
CA GLY A 228 2.06 29.94 22.33
C GLY A 228 2.20 29.85 20.80
N LYS A 229 3.43 29.80 20.27
CA LYS A 229 3.69 29.63 18.83
C LYS A 229 3.43 28.19 18.36
N LEU A 230 3.55 27.21 19.26
CA LEU A 230 3.27 25.79 19.01
C LEU A 230 2.24 25.27 20.00
N LYS A 231 1.21 24.59 19.49
CA LYS A 231 0.21 23.91 20.32
C LYS A 231 0.67 22.48 20.64
N PRO A 232 0.27 21.90 21.78
CA PRO A 232 0.51 20.48 22.05
C PRO A 232 -0.08 19.60 20.93
N GLY A 233 0.70 18.65 20.43
CA GLY A 233 0.30 17.81 19.29
C GLY A 233 0.56 18.42 17.90
N TYR A 234 1.46 19.41 17.82
CA TYR A 234 1.85 20.06 16.56
C TYR A 234 2.25 19.08 15.45
N THR A 235 2.00 19.48 14.21
CA THR A 235 2.50 18.75 13.04
C THR A 235 3.97 19.10 12.76
N ARG A 236 4.63 18.30 11.92
CA ARG A 236 6.00 18.58 11.47
C ARG A 236 6.06 19.92 10.73
N GLU A 237 5.05 20.21 9.94
CA GLU A 237 4.95 21.42 9.12
C GLU A 237 4.80 22.65 10.02
N GLU A 238 3.92 22.60 11.03
CA GLU A 238 3.76 23.65 12.03
C GLU A 238 5.05 23.89 12.82
N LEU A 239 5.76 22.81 13.20
CA LEU A 239 7.04 22.88 13.88
C LEU A 239 8.10 23.61 13.04
N ASN A 240 8.26 23.20 11.78
CA ASN A 240 9.23 23.80 10.88
C ASN A 240 8.88 25.26 10.55
N GLN A 241 7.60 25.59 10.43
CA GLN A 241 7.15 26.97 10.22
C GLN A 241 7.43 27.86 11.45
N ALA A 242 7.15 27.37 12.66
CA ALA A 242 7.35 28.14 13.89
C ALA A 242 8.83 28.42 14.21
N LEU A 243 9.74 27.58 13.70
CA LEU A 243 11.17 27.67 13.94
C LEU A 243 11.98 28.02 12.68
N ALA A 244 11.32 28.39 11.58
CA ALA A 244 11.96 28.68 10.30
C ALA A 244 13.08 29.74 10.41
N ASP A 245 12.89 30.76 11.24
CA ASP A 245 13.87 31.84 11.45
C ASP A 245 15.09 31.40 12.28
N LYS A 246 15.00 30.25 12.96
CA LYS A 246 16.01 29.76 13.91
C LYS A 246 16.81 28.56 13.38
N ILE A 247 16.42 28.01 12.24
CA ILE A 247 17.12 26.88 11.60
C ILE A 247 17.76 27.34 10.28
N PRO A 248 18.86 26.71 9.84
CA PRO A 248 19.44 26.99 8.53
C PRO A 248 18.40 26.78 7.40
N PRO A 249 18.45 27.56 6.32
CA PRO A 249 17.44 27.53 5.25
C PRO A 249 17.36 26.17 4.54
N ASP A 250 18.44 25.39 4.55
CA ASP A 250 18.54 24.06 3.94
C ASP A 250 18.24 22.91 4.91
N ASP A 251 17.77 23.20 6.12
CA ASP A 251 17.47 22.21 7.16
C ASP A 251 15.99 22.16 7.53
N GLU A 252 15.59 21.02 8.06
CA GLU A 252 14.26 20.71 8.56
C GLU A 252 14.34 19.90 9.85
N ILE A 253 13.42 20.14 10.76
CA ILE A 253 13.29 19.41 12.01
C ILE A 253 12.40 18.18 11.81
N TYR A 254 12.91 17.03 12.23
CA TYR A 254 12.17 15.76 12.30
C TYR A 254 12.17 15.23 13.73
N ILE A 255 11.18 14.40 14.05
CA ILE A 255 11.10 13.72 15.34
C ILE A 255 11.50 12.26 15.17
N GLU A 256 12.55 11.86 15.87
CA GLU A 256 12.91 10.47 16.08
C GLU A 256 12.05 9.90 17.21
N LYS A 257 11.31 8.83 16.91
CA LYS A 257 10.48 8.13 17.88
C LYS A 257 11.10 6.77 18.16
N SER A 258 11.46 6.54 19.41
CA SER A 258 11.96 5.25 19.88
C SER A 258 11.16 4.76 21.08
N ILE A 259 10.76 3.50 21.04
CA ILE A 259 10.12 2.82 22.18
C ILE A 259 11.24 2.16 22.98
N ASP A 260 11.40 2.60 24.21
CA ASP A 260 12.20 1.88 25.19
C ASP A 260 11.43 0.63 25.62
N ARG A 261 12.05 -0.54 25.42
CA ARG A 261 11.41 -1.84 25.66
C ARG A 261 11.29 -2.20 27.13
N GLU A 262 12.14 -1.66 27.98
CA GLU A 262 12.12 -1.96 29.41
C GLU A 262 11.07 -1.12 30.13
N SER A 263 10.95 0.15 29.75
CA SER A 263 10.02 1.10 30.37
C SER A 263 8.69 1.25 29.62
N GLY A 264 8.60 0.76 28.38
CA GLY A 264 7.48 1.02 27.46
C GLY A 264 7.33 2.50 27.08
N ARG A 265 8.28 3.35 27.47
CA ARG A 265 8.15 4.80 27.34
C ARG A 265 8.52 5.23 25.93
N LEU A 266 7.60 5.95 25.29
CA LEU A 266 7.88 6.64 24.03
C LEU A 266 8.86 7.78 24.28
N THR A 267 10.06 7.66 23.75
CA THR A 267 11.03 8.75 23.68
C THR A 267 10.92 9.43 22.33
N SER A 268 10.76 10.76 22.35
CA SER A 268 10.73 11.59 21.15
C SER A 268 11.91 12.54 21.21
N LYS A 269 12.82 12.46 20.23
CA LYS A 269 13.99 13.31 20.13
C LYS A 269 13.95 14.12 18.83
N PRO A 270 13.98 15.46 18.87
CA PRO A 270 14.09 16.24 17.65
C PRO A 270 15.48 16.10 17.04
N LEU A 271 15.55 15.98 15.72
CA LEU A 271 16.76 15.93 14.92
C LEU A 271 16.67 16.98 13.80
N LEU A 272 17.79 17.65 13.55
CA LEU A 272 17.94 18.56 12.41
C LEU A 272 18.44 17.74 11.21
N LEU A 273 17.69 17.73 10.11
CA LEU A 273 18.03 17.01 8.90
C LEU A 273 18.16 17.97 7.72
N LYS A 274 19.09 17.68 6.80
CA LYS A 274 19.18 18.40 5.52
C LYS A 274 17.91 18.16 4.70
N LYS A 275 17.37 19.21 4.08
CA LYS A 275 16.18 19.16 3.20
C LYS A 275 16.35 18.17 2.04
N LYS A 276 17.56 18.13 1.47
CA LYS A 276 17.90 17.28 0.33
C LYS A 276 17.74 15.80 0.68
N ILE A 277 16.82 15.14 -0.02
CA ILE A 277 16.68 13.68 0.00
C ILE A 277 17.83 13.07 -0.81
N LEU A 278 18.56 12.13 -0.22
CA LEU A 278 19.73 11.51 -0.85
C LEU A 278 19.38 10.20 -1.54
N LEU A 279 18.46 9.45 -0.96
CA LEU A 279 17.98 8.19 -1.50
C LEU A 279 16.52 7.97 -1.07
N THR A 280 15.75 7.26 -1.88
CA THR A 280 14.34 6.94 -1.65
C THR A 280 14.08 5.44 -1.78
N GLY A 281 12.89 5.00 -1.36
CA GLY A 281 12.50 3.57 -1.41
C GLY A 281 12.51 2.92 -2.80
N ASP A 282 12.44 3.69 -3.90
CA ASP A 282 12.56 3.19 -5.28
C ASP A 282 13.97 2.62 -5.60
N ALA A 283 14.96 2.91 -4.75
CA ALA A 283 16.29 2.33 -4.80
C ALA A 283 16.33 0.88 -4.29
N ILE A 284 15.27 0.40 -3.63
CA ILE A 284 15.22 -0.92 -3.00
C ILE A 284 14.86 -1.99 -4.04
N LYS A 285 15.55 -3.13 -3.94
CA LYS A 285 15.22 -4.36 -4.67
C LYS A 285 14.49 -5.37 -3.78
N SER A 286 14.96 -5.55 -2.56
CA SER A 286 14.36 -6.47 -1.59
C SER A 286 14.54 -5.99 -0.16
N ALA A 287 13.60 -6.35 0.69
CA ALA A 287 13.69 -6.21 2.14
C ALA A 287 13.32 -7.53 2.81
N ALA A 288 14.06 -7.91 3.86
CA ALA A 288 13.82 -9.15 4.60
C ALA A 288 14.12 -8.98 6.09
N VAL A 289 13.36 -9.66 6.93
CA VAL A 289 13.64 -9.72 8.37
C VAL A 289 14.79 -10.68 8.61
N ARG A 290 15.74 -10.25 9.44
CA ARG A 290 16.87 -11.04 9.92
C ARG A 290 16.95 -10.90 11.44
N ILE A 291 17.53 -11.89 12.10
CA ILE A 291 17.82 -11.84 13.53
C ILE A 291 19.30 -11.53 13.67
N GLY A 292 19.63 -10.46 14.40
CA GLY A 292 21.01 -10.09 14.69
C GLY A 292 21.57 -10.87 15.87
N ASP A 293 22.86 -10.68 16.15
CA ASP A 293 23.58 -11.41 17.21
C ASP A 293 22.99 -11.20 18.62
N SER A 294 22.34 -10.06 18.85
CA SER A 294 21.61 -9.75 20.10
C SER A 294 20.22 -10.39 20.19
N ASN A 295 19.89 -11.33 19.29
CA ASN A 295 18.56 -11.93 19.13
C ASN A 295 17.45 -10.88 18.85
N LEU A 296 17.84 -9.71 18.34
CA LEU A 296 16.91 -8.65 17.95
C LEU A 296 16.61 -8.70 16.45
N PRO A 297 15.34 -8.61 16.04
CA PRO A 297 14.98 -8.56 14.63
C PRO A 297 15.39 -7.21 14.04
N TYR A 298 15.92 -7.24 12.81
CA TYR A 298 16.18 -6.06 12.00
C TYR A 298 15.72 -6.32 10.56
N VAL A 299 15.48 -5.25 9.80
CA VAL A 299 15.13 -5.35 8.38
C VAL A 299 16.38 -5.11 7.53
N SER A 300 16.85 -6.15 6.85
CA SER A 300 17.91 -6.00 5.84
C SER A 300 17.30 -5.52 4.54
N VAL A 301 17.89 -4.51 3.93
CA VAL A 301 17.48 -3.91 2.66
C VAL A 301 18.59 -4.13 1.64
N ASP A 302 18.26 -4.73 0.51
CA ASP A 302 19.14 -4.82 -0.65
C ASP A 302 18.70 -3.80 -1.68
N PHE A 303 19.63 -2.97 -2.15
CA PHE A 303 19.38 -1.98 -3.19
C PHE A 303 19.45 -2.61 -4.58
N ASN A 304 18.72 -2.01 -5.54
CA ASN A 304 18.90 -2.31 -6.96
C ASN A 304 20.23 -1.74 -7.48
N ARG A 305 20.62 -2.06 -8.72
CA ARG A 305 21.94 -1.68 -9.27
C ARG A 305 22.20 -0.17 -9.19
N ARG A 306 21.19 0.66 -9.51
CA ARG A 306 21.28 2.12 -9.44
C ARG A 306 21.37 2.58 -7.98
N GLY A 307 20.50 2.07 -7.12
CA GLY A 307 20.48 2.39 -5.69
C GLY A 307 21.78 2.03 -4.97
N ALA A 308 22.38 0.88 -5.27
CA ALA A 308 23.63 0.45 -4.68
C ALA A 308 24.81 1.37 -5.06
N ALA A 309 24.87 1.84 -6.31
CA ALA A 309 25.89 2.78 -6.77
C ALA A 309 25.74 4.15 -6.07
N GLU A 310 24.51 4.68 -6.01
CA GLU A 310 24.24 5.94 -5.30
C GLU A 310 24.52 5.81 -3.81
N PHE A 311 24.09 4.74 -3.16
CA PHE A 311 24.33 4.51 -1.75
C PHE A 311 25.83 4.40 -1.43
N ALA A 312 26.61 3.73 -2.29
CA ALA A 312 28.06 3.66 -2.16
C ALA A 312 28.74 5.03 -2.33
N ARG A 313 28.22 5.89 -3.21
CA ARG A 313 28.72 7.25 -3.41
C ARG A 313 28.38 8.13 -2.20
N ILE A 314 27.12 8.15 -1.78
CA ILE A 314 26.62 8.93 -0.64
C ILE A 314 27.36 8.55 0.65
N THR A 315 27.50 7.25 0.95
CA THR A 315 28.21 6.80 2.15
C THR A 315 29.70 7.11 2.09
N GLY A 316 30.33 7.01 0.92
CA GLY A 316 31.74 7.38 0.72
C GLY A 316 32.02 8.87 0.93
N GLU A 317 31.11 9.75 0.51
CA GLU A 317 31.23 11.20 0.68
C GLU A 317 30.90 11.68 2.09
N ASN A 318 30.24 10.85 2.92
CA ASN A 318 29.68 11.25 4.22
C ASN A 318 30.14 10.38 5.39
N VAL A 319 31.34 9.79 5.31
CA VAL A 319 31.93 9.01 6.39
C VAL A 319 31.99 9.83 7.69
N LYS A 320 31.69 9.19 8.83
CA LYS A 320 31.51 9.77 10.18
C LYS A 320 30.31 10.69 10.38
N ARG A 321 29.45 10.88 9.37
CA ARG A 321 28.19 11.63 9.53
C ARG A 321 27.03 10.68 9.83
N ARG A 322 25.98 11.19 10.49
CA ARG A 322 24.74 10.44 10.71
C ARG A 322 23.82 10.51 9.50
N MET A 323 23.24 9.38 9.13
CA MET A 323 22.23 9.29 8.09
C MET A 323 20.91 8.87 8.71
N ALA A 324 19.91 9.74 8.64
CA ALA A 324 18.56 9.46 9.08
C ALA A 324 17.81 8.60 8.06
N ILE A 325 17.11 7.60 8.56
CA ILE A 325 16.19 6.72 7.83
C ILE A 325 14.79 7.12 8.26
N ILE A 326 14.05 7.72 7.35
CA ILE A 326 12.72 8.29 7.58
C ILE A 326 11.69 7.40 6.92
N LEU A 327 10.64 7.06 7.65
CA LEU A 327 9.48 6.34 7.12
C LEU A 327 8.22 7.13 7.44
N ASP A 328 7.51 7.56 6.40
CA ASP A 328 6.26 8.34 6.51
C ASP A 328 6.44 9.59 7.39
N GLY A 329 7.54 10.32 7.19
CA GLY A 329 7.87 11.56 7.91
C GLY A 329 8.40 11.38 9.33
N VAL A 330 8.50 10.14 9.84
CA VAL A 330 9.05 9.84 11.17
C VAL A 330 10.45 9.24 11.05
N VAL A 331 11.42 9.77 11.79
CA VAL A 331 12.77 9.19 11.84
C VAL A 331 12.71 7.90 12.65
N ARG A 332 13.07 6.79 12.00
CA ARG A 332 13.11 5.46 12.63
C ARG A 332 14.46 5.18 13.26
N SER A 333 15.53 5.59 12.59
CA SER A 333 16.88 5.54 13.11
C SER A 333 17.77 6.54 12.39
N ALA A 334 18.84 6.97 13.06
CA ALA A 334 19.85 7.83 12.47
C ALA A 334 21.28 7.34 12.81
N PRO A 335 21.71 6.19 12.24
CA PRO A 335 23.04 5.62 12.49
C PRO A 335 24.17 6.49 11.90
N VAL A 336 25.37 6.33 12.47
CA VAL A 336 26.61 6.93 11.95
C VAL A 336 27.16 6.07 10.81
N ILE A 337 27.52 6.69 9.70
CA ILE A 337 28.22 6.04 8.58
C ILE A 337 29.67 5.80 9.01
N GLN A 338 30.07 4.55 9.19
CA GLN A 338 31.43 4.21 9.63
C GLN A 338 32.42 4.17 8.46
N GLU A 339 31.99 3.62 7.32
CA GLU A 339 32.79 3.46 6.12
C GLU A 339 31.91 3.51 4.86
N ARG A 340 32.55 3.52 3.69
CA ARG A 340 31.86 3.45 2.41
C ARG A 340 31.20 2.08 2.22
N ILE A 341 29.90 2.06 1.98
CA ILE A 341 29.13 0.82 1.83
C ILE A 341 28.97 0.48 0.34
N GLY A 342 29.93 -0.26 -0.22
CA GLY A 342 29.91 -0.69 -1.63
C GLY A 342 29.02 -1.90 -1.93
N GLY A 343 28.63 -2.67 -0.91
CA GLY A 343 27.89 -3.93 -1.07
C GLY A 343 26.41 -3.79 -1.43
N GLY A 344 25.87 -2.56 -1.48
CA GLY A 344 24.48 -2.31 -1.82
C GLY A 344 23.47 -2.86 -0.82
N LYS A 345 23.89 -3.06 0.45
CA LYS A 345 23.03 -3.53 1.53
C LYS A 345 22.98 -2.52 2.66
N ALA A 346 21.82 -2.35 3.27
CA ALA A 346 21.61 -1.57 4.47
C ALA A 346 20.83 -2.40 5.50
N GLN A 347 20.95 -2.02 6.77
CA GLN A 347 20.17 -2.59 7.86
C GLN A 347 19.37 -1.49 8.55
N ILE A 348 18.07 -1.73 8.71
CA ILE A 348 17.18 -0.86 9.49
C ILE A 348 16.97 -1.54 10.83
N THR A 349 17.71 -1.09 11.82
CA THR A 349 17.58 -1.51 13.22
C THR A 349 16.52 -0.67 13.93
N GLY A 350 16.00 -1.21 15.04
CA GLY A 350 15.01 -0.55 15.88
C GLY A 350 14.42 -1.53 16.89
N SER A 351 13.62 -1.03 17.83
CA SER A 351 12.93 -1.83 18.84
C SER A 351 11.71 -2.59 18.27
N TYR A 352 11.81 -3.16 17.06
CA TYR A 352 10.68 -3.78 16.35
C TYR A 352 10.31 -5.15 16.91
N THR A 353 9.03 -5.41 17.15
CA THR A 353 8.57 -6.80 17.33
C THR A 353 8.83 -7.61 16.05
N PRO A 354 8.90 -8.96 16.11
CA PRO A 354 9.02 -9.78 14.91
C PRO A 354 7.94 -9.49 13.86
N GLU A 355 6.72 -9.19 14.31
CA GLU A 355 5.59 -8.82 13.46
C GLU A 355 5.77 -7.44 12.84
N GLU A 356 6.17 -6.43 13.60
CA GLU A 356 6.44 -5.08 13.09
C GLU A 356 7.57 -5.08 12.06
N ALA A 357 8.64 -5.85 12.31
CA ALA A 357 9.75 -6.01 11.38
C ALA A 357 9.28 -6.67 10.08
N HIS A 358 8.39 -7.67 10.18
CA HIS A 358 7.79 -8.34 9.02
C HIS A 358 6.94 -7.39 8.19
N ASP A 359 6.05 -6.63 8.84
CA ASP A 359 5.18 -5.67 8.18
C ASP A 359 5.99 -4.55 7.52
N LEU A 360 7.03 -4.06 8.19
CA LEU A 360 7.97 -3.11 7.60
C LEU A 360 8.65 -3.69 6.36
N ALA A 361 9.11 -4.95 6.41
CA ALA A 361 9.75 -5.60 5.27
C ALA A 361 8.78 -5.76 4.08
N ILE A 362 7.50 -6.08 4.32
CA ILE A 362 6.48 -6.14 3.26
C ILE A 362 6.30 -4.76 2.62
N VAL A 363 6.10 -3.74 3.45
CA VAL A 363 5.85 -2.37 3.07
C VAL A 363 7.01 -1.78 2.26
N LEU A 364 8.26 -2.08 2.63
CA LEU A 364 9.45 -1.68 1.88
C LEU A 364 9.64 -2.46 0.56
N ARG A 365 9.28 -3.74 0.52
CA ARG A 365 9.44 -4.58 -0.68
C ARG A 365 8.39 -4.26 -1.74
N ALA A 366 7.15 -4.00 -1.32
CA ALA A 366 6.08 -3.60 -2.23
C ALA A 366 6.25 -2.15 -2.73
N GLY A 367 6.97 -1.32 -1.97
CA GLY A 367 7.25 0.08 -2.31
C GLY A 367 6.22 1.07 -1.76
N ALA A 368 6.53 2.34 -2.00
CA ALA A 368 5.70 3.46 -1.55
C ALA A 368 4.42 3.59 -2.38
N LEU A 369 3.30 3.86 -1.70
CA LEU A 369 2.09 4.29 -2.38
C LEU A 369 2.35 5.68 -3.00
N PRO A 370 1.94 5.90 -4.26
CA PRO A 370 2.13 7.19 -4.93
C PRO A 370 1.28 8.31 -4.30
N ALA A 371 0.17 7.93 -3.67
CA ALA A 371 -0.71 8.79 -2.89
C ALA A 371 -1.22 8.06 -1.64
N THR A 372 -1.63 8.82 -0.63
CA THR A 372 -2.33 8.29 0.54
C THR A 372 -3.65 7.65 0.13
N VAL A 373 -4.10 6.65 0.88
CA VAL A 373 -5.39 5.99 0.68
C VAL A 373 -6.28 6.20 1.89
N LYS A 374 -7.56 6.51 1.67
CA LYS A 374 -8.58 6.66 2.71
C LYS A 374 -9.53 5.49 2.63
N ILE A 375 -9.95 4.97 3.78
CA ILE A 375 -10.92 3.87 3.83
C ILE A 375 -12.32 4.50 3.82
N VAL A 376 -13.04 4.32 2.71
CA VAL A 376 -14.42 4.80 2.54
C VAL A 376 -15.40 3.82 3.18
N GLN A 377 -15.12 2.52 3.05
CA GLN A 377 -15.96 1.46 3.59
C GLN A 377 -15.09 0.32 4.11
N ASN A 378 -15.46 -0.23 5.26
CA ASN A 378 -14.85 -1.41 5.86
C ASN A 378 -15.95 -2.33 6.41
N ILE A 379 -16.17 -3.46 5.74
CA ILE A 379 -17.00 -4.55 6.23
C ILE A 379 -16.08 -5.70 6.59
N THR A 380 -16.07 -6.09 7.86
CA THR A 380 -15.29 -7.24 8.34
C THR A 380 -16.24 -8.26 8.96
N VAL A 381 -16.13 -9.52 8.53
CA VAL A 381 -16.91 -10.66 9.03
C VAL A 381 -15.95 -11.64 9.67
N GLY A 382 -16.19 -11.98 10.94
CA GLY A 382 -15.37 -12.96 11.66
C GLY A 382 -15.54 -14.38 11.09
N PRO A 383 -14.47 -15.21 11.03
CA PRO A 383 -14.55 -16.60 10.55
C PRO A 383 -15.56 -17.47 11.31
N THR A 384 -15.80 -17.17 12.58
CA THR A 384 -16.74 -17.90 13.45
C THR A 384 -18.20 -17.73 13.01
N LEU A 385 -18.58 -16.54 12.52
CA LEU A 385 -19.93 -16.28 12.01
C LEU A 385 -20.20 -17.04 10.71
N GLY A 386 -19.19 -17.12 9.85
CA GLY A 386 -19.26 -17.89 8.61
C GLY A 386 -19.41 -19.39 8.86
N ALA A 387 -18.59 -19.96 9.75
CA ALA A 387 -18.66 -21.39 10.09
C ALA A 387 -20.03 -21.81 10.66
N VAL A 388 -20.63 -20.98 11.52
CA VAL A 388 -21.99 -21.23 12.06
C VAL A 388 -23.02 -21.21 10.93
N SER A 389 -22.89 -20.29 9.97
CA SER A 389 -23.80 -20.19 8.84
C SER A 389 -23.68 -21.37 7.88
N ILE A 390 -22.45 -21.84 7.61
CA ILE A 390 -22.19 -23.08 6.86
C ILE A 390 -22.87 -24.26 7.54
N HIS A 391 -22.70 -24.41 8.87
CA HIS A 391 -23.27 -25.53 9.60
C HIS A 391 -24.81 -25.51 9.55
N LYS A 392 -25.43 -24.34 9.80
CA LYS A 392 -26.89 -24.19 9.70
C LYS A 392 -27.41 -24.48 8.29
N GLY A 393 -26.71 -24.00 7.25
CA GLY A 393 -27.04 -24.27 5.85
C GLY A 393 -26.96 -25.76 5.50
N TRP A 394 -25.95 -26.46 6.01
CA TRP A 394 -25.82 -27.91 5.87
C TRP A 394 -26.96 -28.68 6.54
N VAL A 395 -27.31 -28.31 7.78
CA VAL A 395 -28.40 -28.97 8.52
C VAL A 395 -29.75 -28.72 7.85
N SER A 396 -30.05 -27.48 7.45
CA SER A 396 -31.32 -27.16 6.78
C SER A 396 -31.41 -27.80 5.39
N GLY A 397 -30.32 -27.79 4.62
CA GLY A 397 -30.25 -28.41 3.30
C GLY A 397 -30.42 -29.93 3.35
N LEU A 398 -29.77 -30.61 4.30
CA LEU A 398 -29.90 -32.05 4.49
C LEU A 398 -31.32 -32.44 4.90
N LEU A 399 -31.90 -31.71 5.87
CA LEU A 399 -33.26 -31.97 6.33
C LEU A 399 -34.29 -31.73 5.21
N GLY A 400 -34.16 -30.63 4.47
CA GLY A 400 -35.02 -30.33 3.31
C GLY A 400 -34.91 -31.39 2.22
N THR A 401 -33.69 -31.81 1.89
CA THR A 401 -33.45 -32.88 0.90
C THR A 401 -34.08 -34.19 1.35
N LEU A 402 -33.91 -34.56 2.63
CA LEU A 402 -34.50 -35.78 3.19
C LEU A 402 -36.03 -35.75 3.07
N LEU A 403 -36.67 -34.62 3.40
CA LEU A 403 -38.12 -34.46 3.28
C LEU A 403 -38.59 -34.62 1.83
N VAL A 404 -37.88 -34.03 0.86
CA VAL A 404 -38.20 -34.16 -0.58
C VAL A 404 -38.05 -35.62 -1.03
N VAL A 405 -36.97 -36.29 -0.65
CA VAL A 405 -36.72 -37.70 -1.00
C VAL A 405 -37.84 -38.59 -0.46
N VAL A 406 -38.21 -38.43 0.81
CA VAL A 406 -39.29 -39.20 1.45
C VAL A 406 -40.63 -38.92 0.76
N PHE A 407 -40.94 -37.66 0.48
CA PHE A 407 -42.15 -37.27 -0.24
C PHE A 407 -42.22 -37.91 -1.64
N MET A 408 -41.13 -37.87 -2.41
CA MET A 408 -41.06 -38.45 -3.75
C MET A 408 -41.25 -39.97 -3.73
N LEU A 409 -40.67 -40.66 -2.75
CA LEU A 409 -40.84 -42.11 -2.58
C LEU A 409 -42.30 -42.46 -2.25
N PHE A 410 -42.94 -41.69 -1.37
CA PHE A 410 -44.31 -41.96 -0.95
C PHE A 410 -45.33 -41.63 -2.04
N TYR A 411 -45.22 -40.46 -2.67
CA TYR A 411 -46.19 -39.97 -3.65
C TYR A 411 -46.01 -40.61 -5.03
N TYR A 412 -44.77 -40.74 -5.52
CA TYR A 412 -44.48 -41.20 -6.89
C TYR A 412 -43.95 -42.65 -6.97
N ARG A 413 -43.76 -43.34 -5.84
CA ARG A 413 -43.36 -44.76 -5.78
C ARG A 413 -42.08 -45.02 -6.62
N PHE A 414 -42.14 -45.93 -7.59
CA PHE A 414 -41.00 -46.31 -8.43
C PHE A 414 -40.47 -45.16 -9.28
N SER A 415 -41.37 -44.34 -9.85
CA SER A 415 -40.97 -43.12 -10.58
C SER A 415 -40.27 -42.12 -9.66
N GLY A 416 -40.64 -42.09 -8.38
CA GLY A 416 -39.96 -41.31 -7.34
C GLY A 416 -38.52 -41.75 -7.11
N VAL A 417 -38.22 -43.05 -7.16
CA VAL A 417 -36.84 -43.57 -7.05
C VAL A 417 -35.98 -43.05 -8.22
N VAL A 418 -36.50 -43.11 -9.43
CA VAL A 418 -35.80 -42.62 -10.63
C VAL A 418 -35.57 -41.11 -10.55
N ALA A 419 -36.56 -40.35 -10.08
CA ALA A 419 -36.43 -38.91 -9.88
C ALA A 419 -35.41 -38.55 -8.78
N ASN A 420 -35.39 -39.28 -7.67
CA ASN A 420 -34.39 -39.10 -6.61
C ASN A 420 -32.97 -39.39 -7.11
N TYR A 421 -32.79 -40.43 -7.93
CA TYR A 421 -31.50 -40.70 -8.57
C TYR A 421 -31.07 -39.54 -9.48
N ALA A 422 -31.98 -39.00 -10.28
CA ALA A 422 -31.71 -37.84 -11.13
C ALA A 422 -31.39 -36.57 -10.30
N LEU A 423 -32.06 -36.36 -9.17
CA LEU A 423 -31.80 -35.24 -8.26
C LEU A 423 -30.39 -35.32 -7.67
N ILE A 424 -29.96 -36.49 -7.19
CA ILE A 424 -28.62 -36.68 -6.64
C ILE A 424 -27.56 -36.40 -7.72
N LEU A 425 -27.74 -36.96 -8.92
CA LEU A 425 -26.84 -36.70 -10.04
C LEU A 425 -26.78 -35.21 -10.37
N ASN A 426 -27.92 -34.52 -10.40
CA ASN A 426 -27.98 -33.09 -10.65
C ASN A 426 -27.19 -32.29 -9.61
N VAL A 427 -27.37 -32.58 -8.31
CA VAL A 427 -26.63 -31.90 -7.24
C VAL A 427 -25.12 -32.11 -7.39
N ILE A 428 -24.68 -33.34 -7.62
CA ILE A 428 -23.26 -33.66 -7.84
C ILE A 428 -22.72 -32.88 -9.05
N MET A 429 -23.43 -32.89 -10.17
CA MET A 429 -23.02 -32.19 -11.40
C MET A 429 -22.99 -30.67 -11.20
N LEU A 430 -23.96 -30.10 -10.48
CA LEU A 430 -24.03 -28.67 -10.20
C LEU A 430 -22.86 -28.22 -9.32
N LEU A 431 -22.59 -28.94 -8.22
CA LEU A 431 -21.43 -28.66 -7.38
C LEU A 431 -20.11 -28.84 -8.17
N GLY A 432 -20.05 -29.86 -9.03
CA GLY A 432 -18.94 -30.11 -9.96
C GLY A 432 -18.69 -28.94 -10.88
N ALA A 433 -19.74 -28.43 -11.51
CA ALA A 433 -19.65 -27.27 -12.39
C ALA A 433 -19.26 -26.00 -11.63
N LEU A 434 -19.80 -25.76 -10.43
CA LEU A 434 -19.41 -24.61 -9.61
C LEU A 434 -17.92 -24.66 -9.24
N SER A 435 -17.41 -25.83 -8.84
CA SER A 435 -16.00 -26.02 -8.53
C SER A 435 -15.13 -25.88 -9.79
N LEU A 436 -15.53 -26.47 -10.91
CA LEU A 436 -14.82 -26.36 -12.20
C LEU A 436 -14.70 -24.90 -12.67
N LEU A 437 -15.75 -24.09 -12.46
CA LEU A 437 -15.79 -22.68 -12.84
C LEU A 437 -15.18 -21.74 -11.78
N ASN A 438 -14.67 -22.28 -10.67
CA ASN A 438 -14.20 -21.49 -9.52
C ASN A 438 -15.27 -20.50 -8.99
N ALA A 439 -16.55 -20.85 -9.10
CA ALA A 439 -17.65 -20.01 -8.67
C ALA A 439 -17.67 -19.87 -7.13
N THR A 440 -17.97 -18.65 -6.66
CA THR A 440 -18.03 -18.33 -5.23
C THR A 440 -19.43 -18.58 -4.67
N LEU A 441 -19.53 -19.44 -3.67
CA LEU A 441 -20.76 -19.74 -2.92
C LEU A 441 -20.98 -18.69 -1.81
N THR A 442 -22.19 -18.17 -1.66
CA THR A 442 -22.57 -17.13 -0.67
C THR A 442 -23.90 -17.49 0.05
N LEU A 443 -24.31 -16.70 1.05
CA LEU A 443 -25.52 -16.79 1.90
C LEU A 443 -26.63 -15.77 1.53
N PRO A 444 -27.01 -15.60 0.25
CA PRO A 444 -27.87 -14.49 -0.17
C PRO A 444 -29.17 -14.30 0.65
#